data_AF-A0AAN9A9U8-F1
#
_entry.id   AF-A0AAN9A9U8-F1
#
_cell.length_a   1.000
_cell.length_b   1.000
_cell.length_c   1.000
_cell.angle_alpha   90.00
_cell.angle_beta   90.00
_cell.angle_gamma   90.00
#
_symmetry.space_group_name_H-M   'P 1'
#
loop_
_entity.id
_entity.type
_entity.pdbx_description
1 polymer ?
#
loop_
_entity_poly.entity_id
_entity_poly.type
_entity_poly.pdbx_seq_one_letter_code
_entity_poly.pdbx_strand_id
1 'polypeptide(L)'
;MSVSFQSLKELHKRRKAVTEPEARYFLKHLLSGVKHLHDTKVIHRDLKLENLFLNDNMELKIGDLGLATQVDYEGERKMTLCGTPNYIAPEILCKKGHSYEVDVWSMGCILYTLLIGIPPFETRTLKDTYMRIKKNEYYIPSWIGPLARSLIQRLLQEDPALRPNVDAIINDDFMTMGYVPTRLPTSCLTMAPRFDSRCSVVATRRPLIEINTKDGSPLKSTKEGVKKSDNSAPGRGTGSNSQSTNRPVTSVPSAQLQKSEESSDCYLKDLHTQITSVVMSKPNEKPNINEEECEDPAGVPMIWVSKWVDYSDKYGLGYQLCDDSIGVRFNDFTKLLLLADGENIHYIERSGTEHYHQLKTYPSTLNKKVTLLRYFRNYMNERLLKAAAAMCPREGDDLARIPSLRTYFRTRSAIILHLTNGTLQINFFEDHTKIILCPLMGAVTYIDEKKNFRTLKLASIEKYGCTEDLANRLRYARNMIHKLMITKSS
;
A
#
# COMPACT_ATOMS: atom_id res chain seq x y z
N MET A 1 10.18 -18.47 -21.07
CA MET A 1 9.46 -17.40 -20.35
C MET A 1 9.96 -17.40 -18.91
N SER A 2 10.44 -16.28 -18.40
CA SER A 2 10.79 -16.11 -16.98
C SER A 2 10.03 -14.88 -16.47
N VAL A 3 8.80 -15.11 -16.02
CA VAL A 3 8.02 -14.08 -15.31
C VAL A 3 8.42 -14.18 -13.86
N SER A 4 9.12 -13.17 -13.33
CA SER A 4 9.45 -13.10 -11.91
C SER A 4 8.20 -12.73 -11.12
N PHE A 5 7.30 -13.69 -10.92
CA PHE A 5 6.16 -13.53 -10.03
C PHE A 5 6.66 -13.14 -8.63
N GLN A 6 6.36 -11.91 -8.20
CA GLN A 6 6.65 -11.49 -6.83
C GLN A 6 5.60 -12.16 -5.92
N SER A 7 6.03 -13.01 -5.00
CA SER A 7 5.10 -13.61 -4.04
C SER A 7 4.74 -12.63 -2.91
N LEU A 8 3.66 -12.90 -2.18
CA LEU A 8 3.24 -12.10 -1.03
C LEU A 8 4.36 -11.93 0.01
N LYS A 9 5.33 -12.85 0.07
CA LYS A 9 6.55 -12.71 0.87
C LYS A 9 7.33 -11.44 0.55
N GLU A 10 7.45 -11.06 -0.72
CA GLU A 10 8.22 -9.88 -1.12
C GLU A 10 7.48 -8.59 -0.77
N LEU A 11 6.16 -8.55 -0.97
CA LEU A 11 5.28 -7.50 -0.44
C LEU A 11 5.41 -7.39 1.09
N HIS A 12 5.35 -8.52 1.81
CA HIS A 12 5.45 -8.55 3.27
C HIS A 12 6.83 -8.09 3.79
N LYS A 13 7.94 -8.46 3.13
CA LYS A 13 9.27 -7.94 3.48
C LYS A 13 9.32 -6.41 3.43
N ARG A 14 8.71 -5.80 2.40
CA ARG A 14 8.72 -4.36 2.13
C ARG A 14 7.75 -3.58 3.01
N ARG A 15 6.51 -4.06 3.12
CA ARG A 15 5.39 -3.37 3.80
C ARG A 15 5.23 -3.75 5.28
N LYS A 16 5.73 -4.92 5.70
CA LYS A 16 5.40 -5.62 6.95
C LYS A 16 3.91 -5.92 7.06
N ALA A 17 3.10 -4.94 7.42
CA ALA A 17 1.65 -5.05 7.51
C ALA A 17 0.96 -4.36 6.31
N VAL A 18 -0.16 -4.94 5.89
CA VAL A 18 -1.10 -4.33 4.95
C VAL A 18 -2.36 -3.87 5.67
N THR A 19 -3.10 -2.98 5.02
CA THR A 19 -4.40 -2.50 5.49
C THR A 19 -5.46 -3.61 5.43
N GLU A 20 -6.55 -3.48 6.18
CA GLU A 20 -7.64 -4.47 6.12
C GLU A 20 -8.25 -4.65 4.71
N PRO A 21 -8.48 -3.62 3.89
CA PRO A 21 -9.00 -3.82 2.53
C PRO A 21 -7.99 -4.56 1.62
N GLU A 22 -6.69 -4.31 1.75
CA GLU A 22 -5.65 -5.11 1.07
C GLU A 22 -5.69 -6.58 1.54
N ALA A 23 -5.81 -6.81 2.86
CA ALA A 23 -5.91 -8.16 3.41
C ALA A 23 -7.16 -8.90 2.93
N ARG A 24 -8.33 -8.24 2.88
CA ARG A 24 -9.57 -8.81 2.31
C ARG A 24 -9.41 -9.16 0.84
N TYR A 25 -8.78 -8.29 0.05
CA TYR A 25 -8.54 -8.54 -1.37
C TYR A 25 -7.68 -9.80 -1.60
N PHE A 26 -6.53 -9.91 -0.90
CA PHE A 26 -5.70 -11.11 -1.01
C PHE A 26 -6.39 -12.35 -0.45
N LEU A 27 -7.10 -12.23 0.69
CA LEU A 27 -7.84 -13.35 1.28
C LEU A 27 -8.98 -13.82 0.37
N LYS A 28 -9.70 -12.93 -0.32
CA LYS A 28 -10.74 -13.30 -1.31
C LYS A 28 -10.18 -14.20 -2.41
N HIS A 29 -9.04 -13.83 -2.99
CA HIS A 29 -8.37 -14.63 -4.02
C HIS A 29 -7.85 -15.96 -3.46
N LEU A 30 -7.27 -15.95 -2.25
CA LEU A 30 -6.82 -17.17 -1.57
C LEU A 30 -7.98 -18.14 -1.30
N LEU A 31 -9.10 -17.65 -0.75
CA LEU A 31 -10.31 -18.44 -0.51
C LEU A 31 -10.88 -19.03 -1.81
N SER A 32 -10.92 -18.25 -2.90
CA SER A 32 -11.37 -18.75 -4.21
C SER A 32 -10.48 -19.88 -4.74
N GLY A 33 -9.16 -19.78 -4.56
CA GLY A 33 -8.21 -20.82 -4.97
C GLY A 33 -8.29 -22.07 -4.08
N VAL A 34 -8.33 -21.90 -2.75
CA VAL A 34 -8.43 -23.01 -1.79
C VAL A 34 -9.78 -23.72 -1.92
N LYS A 35 -10.88 -22.98 -2.16
CA LYS A 35 -12.19 -23.58 -2.47
C LYS A 35 -12.10 -24.51 -3.68
N HIS A 36 -11.49 -24.06 -4.77
CA HIS A 36 -11.32 -24.89 -5.97
C HIS A 36 -10.50 -26.17 -5.69
N LEU A 37 -9.43 -26.07 -4.89
CA LEU A 37 -8.67 -27.24 -4.46
C LEU A 37 -9.53 -28.20 -3.61
N HIS A 38 -10.27 -27.68 -2.63
CA HIS A 38 -11.10 -28.51 -1.73
C HIS A 38 -12.29 -29.15 -2.46
N ASP A 39 -12.96 -28.41 -3.35
CA ASP A 39 -14.02 -28.90 -4.24
C ASP A 39 -13.51 -29.99 -5.21
N THR A 40 -12.22 -29.97 -5.58
CA THR A 40 -11.56 -31.02 -6.38
C THR A 40 -10.87 -32.11 -5.53
N LYS A 41 -11.16 -32.15 -4.21
CA LYS A 41 -10.60 -33.09 -3.23
C LYS A 41 -9.08 -33.01 -3.03
N VAL A 42 -8.46 -31.86 -3.31
CA VAL A 42 -7.02 -31.61 -3.11
C VAL A 42 -6.81 -30.77 -1.84
N ILE A 43 -5.88 -31.21 -0.99
CA ILE A 43 -5.38 -30.44 0.18
C ILE A 43 -3.98 -29.93 -0.17
N HIS A 44 -3.69 -28.65 0.08
CA HIS A 44 -2.41 -28.02 -0.28
C HIS A 44 -1.30 -28.32 0.73
N ARG A 45 -1.61 -28.27 2.04
CA ARG A 45 -0.74 -28.58 3.20
C ARG A 45 0.49 -27.71 3.43
N ASP A 46 0.85 -26.85 2.48
CA ASP A 46 1.96 -25.88 2.61
C ASP A 46 1.61 -24.48 2.07
N LEU A 47 0.44 -23.96 2.45
CA LEU A 47 0.06 -22.57 2.17
C LEU A 47 0.88 -21.61 3.03
N LYS A 48 1.62 -20.72 2.39
CA LYS A 48 2.53 -19.74 3.02
C LYS A 48 2.81 -18.58 2.05
N LEU A 49 3.30 -17.45 2.57
CA LEU A 49 3.53 -16.24 1.76
C LEU A 49 4.51 -16.43 0.58
N GLU A 50 5.41 -17.42 0.65
CA GLU A 50 6.29 -17.84 -0.45
C GLU A 50 5.49 -18.39 -1.66
N ASN A 51 4.44 -19.15 -1.39
CA ASN A 51 3.71 -19.98 -2.36
C ASN A 51 2.45 -19.28 -2.91
N LEU A 52 2.26 -18.01 -2.54
CA LEU A 52 1.17 -17.14 -3.00
C LEU A 52 1.76 -16.06 -3.92
N PHE A 53 1.67 -16.30 -5.22
CA PHE A 53 2.29 -15.51 -6.28
C PHE A 53 1.38 -14.38 -6.74
N LEU A 54 1.92 -13.18 -6.98
CA LEU A 54 1.20 -12.07 -7.60
C LEU A 54 1.62 -11.91 -9.06
N ASN A 55 0.64 -11.73 -9.94
CA ASN A 55 0.89 -11.27 -11.32
C ASN A 55 0.92 -9.73 -11.40
N ASP A 56 1.16 -9.19 -12.60
CA ASP A 56 1.29 -7.75 -12.84
C ASP A 56 -0.01 -6.94 -12.52
N ASN A 57 -1.16 -7.63 -12.46
CA ASN A 57 -2.46 -7.09 -12.05
C ASN A 57 -2.72 -7.16 -10.53
N MET A 58 -1.74 -7.57 -9.73
CA MET A 58 -1.88 -7.86 -8.29
C MET A 58 -2.86 -8.99 -7.98
N GLU A 59 -3.20 -9.86 -8.93
CA GLU A 59 -4.02 -11.04 -8.68
C GLU A 59 -3.19 -12.13 -8.04
N LEU A 60 -3.75 -12.79 -7.01
CA LEU A 60 -3.07 -13.83 -6.26
C LEU A 60 -3.34 -15.20 -6.89
N LYS A 61 -2.27 -15.96 -7.15
CA LYS A 61 -2.31 -17.35 -7.61
C LYS A 61 -1.58 -18.23 -6.61
N ILE A 62 -2.23 -19.33 -6.22
CA ILE A 62 -1.62 -20.39 -5.40
C ILE A 62 -0.68 -21.19 -6.30
N GLY A 63 0.51 -21.53 -5.80
CA GLY A 63 1.47 -22.40 -6.49
C GLY A 63 2.23 -23.29 -5.50
N ASP A 64 3.15 -24.10 -6.03
CA ASP A 64 3.88 -25.14 -5.28
C ASP A 64 2.98 -26.18 -4.59
N LEU A 65 2.39 -27.04 -5.44
CA LEU A 65 1.66 -28.24 -5.03
C LEU A 65 2.59 -29.41 -4.64
N GLY A 66 3.89 -29.18 -4.39
CA GLY A 66 4.88 -30.24 -4.10
C GLY A 66 4.58 -31.05 -2.83
N LEU A 67 3.78 -30.51 -1.91
CA LEU A 67 3.27 -31.19 -0.72
C LEU A 67 1.76 -31.46 -0.76
N ALA A 68 1.08 -31.17 -1.87
CA ALA A 68 -0.35 -31.40 -2.00
C ALA A 68 -0.70 -32.90 -1.99
N THR A 69 -1.95 -33.24 -1.73
CA THR A 69 -2.45 -34.61 -1.75
C THR A 69 -3.95 -34.65 -2.06
N GLN A 70 -4.39 -35.71 -2.73
CA GLN A 70 -5.81 -35.93 -3.01
C GLN A 70 -6.45 -36.75 -1.87
N VAL A 71 -7.69 -36.44 -1.54
CA VAL A 71 -8.54 -37.17 -0.60
C VAL A 71 -9.31 -38.24 -1.39
N ASP A 72 -8.98 -39.50 -1.14
CA ASP A 72 -9.43 -40.62 -1.95
C ASP A 72 -10.89 -41.01 -1.64
N TYR A 73 -11.30 -40.85 -0.37
CA TYR A 73 -12.66 -41.10 0.12
C TYR A 73 -13.05 -40.10 1.22
N GLU A 74 -14.35 -39.92 1.45
CA GLU A 74 -14.84 -38.98 2.47
C GLU A 74 -14.41 -39.40 3.88
N GLY A 75 -13.92 -38.43 4.66
CA GLY A 75 -13.42 -38.67 6.03
C GLY A 75 -11.97 -39.15 6.11
N GLU A 76 -11.24 -39.30 4.99
CA GLU A 76 -9.83 -39.70 5.02
C GLU A 76 -8.96 -38.73 5.85
N ARG A 77 -8.08 -39.29 6.68
CA ARG A 77 -7.07 -38.57 7.47
C ARG A 77 -5.67 -38.97 7.00
N LYS A 78 -4.94 -38.04 6.38
CA LYS A 78 -3.53 -38.26 6.00
C LYS A 78 -2.64 -38.17 7.25
N MET A 79 -1.56 -38.96 7.31
CA MET A 79 -0.70 -39.08 8.52
C MET A 79 0.71 -38.47 8.36
N THR A 80 1.05 -37.97 7.17
CA THR A 80 2.39 -37.44 6.84
C THR A 80 2.71 -36.16 7.63
N LEU A 81 3.89 -36.08 8.24
CA LEU A 81 4.41 -34.83 8.81
C LEU A 81 4.97 -33.96 7.67
N CYS A 82 4.30 -32.87 7.33
CA CYS A 82 4.69 -31.95 6.25
C CYS A 82 4.23 -30.50 6.53
N GLY A 83 4.72 -29.54 5.75
CA GLY A 83 4.40 -28.11 5.87
C GLY A 83 5.48 -27.27 6.57
N THR A 84 5.41 -25.96 6.36
CA THR A 84 6.43 -24.99 6.84
C THR A 84 6.21 -24.58 8.32
N PRO A 85 7.24 -24.49 9.18
CA PRO A 85 7.09 -24.37 10.64
C PRO A 85 6.23 -23.22 11.18
N ASN A 86 6.14 -22.08 10.50
CA ASN A 86 5.32 -20.94 10.93
C ASN A 86 3.83 -21.04 10.52
N TYR A 87 3.47 -22.01 9.68
CA TYR A 87 2.14 -22.18 9.09
C TYR A 87 1.55 -23.59 9.30
N ILE A 88 2.33 -24.51 9.90
CA ILE A 88 1.94 -25.89 10.16
C ILE A 88 0.89 -25.98 11.29
N ALA A 89 -0.10 -26.85 11.10
CA ALA A 89 -1.21 -27.01 12.03
C ALA A 89 -0.90 -27.97 13.21
N PRO A 90 -1.51 -27.79 14.39
CA PRO A 90 -1.16 -28.55 15.61
C PRO A 90 -1.40 -30.06 15.48
N GLU A 91 -2.44 -30.48 14.76
CA GLU A 91 -2.77 -31.88 14.49
C GLU A 91 -1.72 -32.60 13.62
N ILE A 92 -1.06 -31.89 12.70
CA ILE A 92 0.09 -32.40 11.95
C ILE A 92 1.26 -32.64 12.92
N LEU A 93 1.60 -31.64 13.76
CA LEU A 93 2.68 -31.73 14.76
C LEU A 93 2.43 -32.80 15.85
N CYS A 94 1.19 -33.19 16.05
CA CYS A 94 0.78 -34.22 17.00
C CYS A 94 0.50 -35.57 16.34
N LYS A 95 0.64 -35.68 15.01
CA LYS A 95 0.34 -36.90 14.21
C LYS A 95 -1.07 -37.47 14.48
N LYS A 96 -2.06 -36.59 14.71
CA LYS A 96 -3.47 -36.98 14.97
C LYS A 96 -4.27 -37.29 13.68
N GLY A 97 -3.58 -37.30 12.54
CA GLY A 97 -4.21 -37.31 11.21
C GLY A 97 -4.75 -35.93 10.83
N HIS A 98 -4.76 -35.62 9.53
CA HIS A 98 -5.17 -34.30 9.02
C HIS A 98 -5.92 -34.39 7.68
N SER A 99 -6.72 -33.36 7.38
CA SER A 99 -7.50 -33.22 6.14
C SER A 99 -7.54 -31.73 5.73
N TYR A 100 -8.60 -31.27 5.06
CA TYR A 100 -8.77 -29.90 4.53
C TYR A 100 -8.54 -28.75 5.55
N GLU A 101 -8.79 -29.01 6.83
CA GLU A 101 -8.70 -28.01 7.92
C GLU A 101 -7.28 -27.49 8.22
N VAL A 102 -6.23 -28.14 7.69
CA VAL A 102 -4.85 -27.63 7.75
C VAL A 102 -4.66 -26.39 6.89
N ASP A 103 -5.29 -26.36 5.71
CA ASP A 103 -5.21 -25.21 4.82
C ASP A 103 -5.94 -24.00 5.45
N VAL A 104 -7.02 -24.26 6.19
CA VAL A 104 -7.76 -23.24 6.96
C VAL A 104 -6.89 -22.63 8.07
N TRP A 105 -6.15 -23.46 8.81
CA TRP A 105 -5.17 -22.99 9.79
C TRP A 105 -4.08 -22.13 9.14
N SER A 106 -3.50 -22.60 8.03
CA SER A 106 -2.48 -21.84 7.29
C SER A 106 -3.03 -20.51 6.75
N MET A 107 -4.28 -20.46 6.26
CA MET A 107 -4.96 -19.21 5.90
C MET A 107 -5.10 -18.25 7.10
N GLY A 108 -5.39 -18.77 8.30
CA GLY A 108 -5.37 -17.98 9.55
C GLY A 108 -4.00 -17.38 9.85
N CYS A 109 -2.94 -18.17 9.72
CA CYS A 109 -1.56 -17.69 9.88
C CYS A 109 -1.19 -16.63 8.84
N ILE A 110 -1.63 -16.79 7.59
CA ILE A 110 -1.42 -15.81 6.51
C ILE A 110 -2.16 -14.50 6.82
N LEU A 111 -3.44 -14.55 7.19
CA LEU A 111 -4.23 -13.36 7.54
C LEU A 111 -3.63 -12.60 8.73
N TYR A 112 -3.24 -13.32 9.79
CA TYR A 112 -2.51 -12.74 10.92
C TYR A 112 -1.24 -12.04 10.45
N THR A 113 -0.41 -12.71 9.64
CA THR A 113 0.88 -12.18 9.18
C THR A 113 0.72 -10.94 8.30
N LEU A 114 -0.30 -10.93 7.43
CA LEU A 114 -0.62 -9.77 6.59
C LEU A 114 -1.07 -8.55 7.41
N LEU A 115 -1.88 -8.73 8.45
CA LEU A 115 -2.42 -7.61 9.24
C LEU A 115 -1.49 -7.12 10.35
N ILE A 116 -0.66 -7.99 10.93
CA ILE A 116 0.17 -7.68 12.11
C ILE A 116 1.65 -7.51 11.74
N GLY A 117 2.09 -8.04 10.60
CA GLY A 117 3.45 -7.87 10.09
C GLY A 117 4.50 -8.81 10.68
N ILE A 118 4.09 -9.81 11.46
CA ILE A 118 4.89 -10.96 11.93
C ILE A 118 4.01 -12.24 11.95
N PRO A 119 4.56 -13.45 11.85
CA PRO A 119 3.79 -14.69 12.00
C PRO A 119 3.31 -14.92 13.45
N PRO A 120 2.16 -15.59 13.67
CA PRO A 120 1.53 -15.69 15.00
C PRO A 120 2.37 -16.44 16.05
N PHE A 121 3.16 -17.42 15.62
CA PHE A 121 3.90 -18.32 16.51
C PHE A 121 5.42 -18.12 16.45
N GLU A 122 5.92 -17.07 15.79
CA GLU A 122 7.35 -16.85 15.54
C GLU A 122 8.17 -16.77 16.85
N THR A 123 9.31 -17.46 16.88
CA THR A 123 10.23 -17.59 18.01
C THR A 123 11.67 -17.71 17.53
N ARG A 124 12.64 -17.62 18.46
CA ARG A 124 14.07 -17.78 18.15
C ARG A 124 14.46 -19.22 17.78
N THR A 125 13.71 -20.22 18.23
CA THR A 125 13.96 -21.64 17.89
C THR A 125 12.69 -22.32 17.39
N LEU A 126 12.84 -23.28 16.47
CA LEU A 126 11.74 -24.09 15.94
C LEU A 126 11.03 -24.92 17.02
N LYS A 127 11.77 -25.34 18.06
CA LYS A 127 11.21 -26.07 19.20
C LYS A 127 10.20 -25.20 19.95
N ASP A 128 10.52 -23.93 20.15
CA ASP A 128 9.62 -22.97 20.80
C ASP A 128 8.41 -22.64 19.91
N THR A 129 8.59 -22.58 18.58
CA THR A 129 7.49 -22.38 17.61
C THR A 129 6.48 -23.51 17.75
N TYR A 130 6.94 -24.76 17.72
CA TYR A 130 6.10 -25.94 17.88
C TYR A 130 5.46 -26.03 19.27
N MET A 131 6.12 -25.57 20.33
CA MET A 131 5.51 -25.48 21.66
C MET A 131 4.40 -24.44 21.72
N ARG A 132 4.55 -23.28 21.08
CA ARG A 132 3.48 -22.27 20.99
C ARG A 132 2.29 -22.76 20.17
N ILE A 133 2.53 -23.36 19.01
CA ILE A 133 1.45 -23.95 18.18
C ILE A 133 0.67 -25.00 18.99
N LYS A 134 1.35 -25.90 19.70
CA LYS A 134 0.71 -26.93 20.54
C LYS A 134 -0.02 -26.40 21.78
N LYS A 135 0.22 -25.15 22.19
CA LYS A 135 -0.50 -24.46 23.27
C LYS A 135 -1.51 -23.44 22.75
N ASN A 136 -1.64 -23.31 21.43
CA ASN A 136 -2.32 -22.23 20.73
C ASN A 136 -1.96 -20.81 21.26
N GLU A 137 -0.67 -20.59 21.56
CA GLU A 137 -0.17 -19.41 22.25
C GLU A 137 0.28 -18.32 21.24
N TYR A 138 -0.61 -17.37 20.96
CA TYR A 138 -0.36 -16.18 20.13
C TYR A 138 -1.12 -14.95 20.67
N TYR A 139 -0.76 -13.74 20.20
CA TYR A 139 -1.35 -12.48 20.66
C TYR A 139 -1.86 -11.64 19.49
N ILE A 140 -3.15 -11.24 19.51
CA ILE A 140 -3.70 -10.29 18.53
C ILE A 140 -3.67 -8.88 19.17
N PRO A 141 -2.95 -7.90 18.58
CA PRO A 141 -2.88 -6.55 19.12
C PRO A 141 -4.23 -5.82 19.17
N SER A 142 -4.33 -4.85 20.08
CA SER A 142 -5.56 -4.06 20.31
C SER A 142 -6.02 -3.26 19.09
N TRP A 143 -5.09 -2.79 18.25
CA TRP A 143 -5.36 -1.99 17.06
C TRP A 143 -5.96 -2.76 15.87
N ILE A 144 -5.99 -4.10 15.92
CA ILE A 144 -6.65 -4.92 14.90
C ILE A 144 -8.17 -4.85 15.08
N GLY A 145 -8.90 -4.64 13.98
CA GLY A 145 -10.36 -4.50 13.99
C GLY A 145 -11.07 -5.74 14.57
N PRO A 146 -12.25 -5.57 15.20
CA PRO A 146 -12.93 -6.66 15.91
C PRO A 146 -13.35 -7.80 14.97
N LEU A 147 -13.73 -7.49 13.72
CA LEU A 147 -14.09 -8.50 12.71
C LEU A 147 -12.87 -9.34 12.30
N ALA A 148 -11.74 -8.67 12.01
CA ALA A 148 -10.48 -9.34 11.69
C ALA A 148 -9.99 -10.22 12.86
N ARG A 149 -10.07 -9.71 14.09
CA ARG A 149 -9.74 -10.47 15.32
C ARG A 149 -10.61 -11.72 15.46
N SER A 150 -11.93 -11.60 15.30
CA SER A 150 -12.88 -12.71 15.35
C SER A 150 -12.57 -13.79 14.31
N LEU A 151 -12.26 -13.40 13.07
CA LEU A 151 -11.93 -14.35 12.01
C LEU A 151 -10.61 -15.06 12.31
N ILE A 152 -9.53 -14.34 12.64
CA ILE A 152 -8.25 -14.94 13.03
C ILE A 152 -8.44 -15.96 14.15
N GLN A 153 -9.23 -15.63 15.18
CA GLN A 153 -9.50 -16.54 16.30
C GLN A 153 -10.23 -17.83 15.91
N ARG A 154 -11.11 -17.80 14.90
CA ARG A 154 -11.82 -19.00 14.39
C ARG A 154 -10.96 -19.84 13.45
N LEU A 155 -10.07 -19.21 12.67
CA LEU A 155 -9.13 -19.93 11.80
C LEU A 155 -8.02 -20.61 12.62
N LEU A 156 -7.54 -19.97 13.68
CA LEU A 156 -6.50 -20.47 14.59
C LEU A 156 -7.08 -21.15 15.84
N GLN A 157 -8.01 -22.10 15.63
CA GLN A 157 -8.49 -23.02 16.68
C GLN A 157 -7.60 -24.26 16.74
N GLU A 158 -7.28 -24.72 17.96
CA GLU A 158 -6.48 -25.95 18.14
C GLU A 158 -7.23 -27.17 17.59
N ASP A 159 -8.51 -27.31 17.94
CA ASP A 159 -9.39 -28.34 17.40
C ASP A 159 -9.72 -28.03 15.92
N PRO A 160 -9.34 -28.90 14.97
CA PRO A 160 -9.65 -28.71 13.55
C PRO A 160 -11.15 -28.69 13.26
N ALA A 161 -11.99 -29.35 14.08
CA ALA A 161 -13.43 -29.40 13.89
C ALA A 161 -14.15 -28.08 14.23
N LEU A 162 -13.51 -27.19 15.00
CA LEU A 162 -14.03 -25.86 15.32
C LEU A 162 -13.65 -24.79 14.28
N ARG A 163 -12.80 -25.14 13.30
CA ARG A 163 -12.41 -24.22 12.22
C ARG A 163 -13.52 -24.15 11.16
N PRO A 164 -13.87 -22.95 10.65
CA PRO A 164 -14.87 -22.83 9.60
C PRO A 164 -14.36 -23.42 8.27
N ASN A 165 -15.26 -24.00 7.47
CA ASN A 165 -14.95 -24.39 6.09
C ASN A 165 -14.80 -23.14 5.19
N VAL A 166 -14.28 -23.32 3.97
CA VAL A 166 -13.95 -22.21 3.06
C VAL A 166 -15.19 -21.36 2.73
N ASP A 167 -16.34 -21.99 2.49
CA ASP A 167 -17.60 -21.29 2.19
C ASP A 167 -18.10 -20.44 3.38
N ALA A 168 -17.93 -20.91 4.62
CA ALA A 168 -18.24 -20.13 5.82
C ALA A 168 -17.30 -18.92 5.99
N ILE A 169 -16.04 -19.02 5.54
CA ILE A 169 -15.09 -17.88 5.59
C ILE A 169 -15.41 -16.85 4.50
N ILE A 170 -15.84 -17.27 3.31
CA ILE A 170 -16.26 -16.36 2.23
C ILE A 170 -17.45 -15.49 2.67
N ASN A 171 -18.38 -16.06 3.44
CA ASN A 171 -19.56 -15.38 3.97
C ASN A 171 -19.32 -14.64 5.30
N ASP A 172 -18.09 -14.57 5.78
CA ASP A 172 -17.77 -13.98 7.08
C ASP A 172 -18.04 -12.46 7.16
N ASP A 173 -18.39 -11.96 8.35
CA ASP A 173 -18.55 -10.51 8.59
C ASP A 173 -17.28 -9.72 8.21
N PHE A 174 -16.08 -10.27 8.42
CA PHE A 174 -14.84 -9.61 7.98
C PHE A 174 -14.77 -9.43 6.46
N MET A 175 -15.33 -10.36 5.69
CA MET A 175 -15.36 -10.33 4.23
C MET A 175 -16.53 -9.53 3.67
N THR A 176 -17.69 -9.57 4.32
CA THR A 176 -18.96 -9.04 3.80
C THR A 176 -19.29 -7.62 4.29
N MET A 177 -18.86 -7.22 5.50
CA MET A 177 -19.17 -5.89 6.06
C MET A 177 -18.12 -4.82 5.75
N GLY A 178 -16.93 -5.21 5.30
CA GLY A 178 -15.82 -4.29 5.00
C GLY A 178 -15.65 -4.02 3.51
N TYR A 179 -15.05 -2.86 3.17
CA TYR A 179 -14.67 -2.58 1.78
C TYR A 179 -13.64 -3.62 1.29
N VAL A 180 -13.99 -4.28 0.17
CA VAL A 180 -13.11 -5.17 -0.58
C VAL A 180 -12.82 -4.50 -1.93
N PRO A 181 -11.57 -4.10 -2.22
CA PRO A 181 -11.18 -3.59 -3.53
C PRO A 181 -11.52 -4.59 -4.65
N THR A 182 -11.91 -4.10 -5.83
CA THR A 182 -12.03 -4.93 -7.05
C THR A 182 -10.66 -5.25 -7.64
N ARG A 183 -9.69 -4.34 -7.46
CA ARG A 183 -8.29 -4.45 -7.87
C ARG A 183 -7.42 -3.69 -6.86
N LEU A 184 -6.14 -4.06 -6.76
CA LEU A 184 -5.11 -3.25 -6.12
C LEU A 184 -4.13 -2.69 -7.16
N PRO A 185 -3.73 -1.41 -7.08
CA PRO A 185 -2.69 -0.86 -7.93
C PRO A 185 -1.32 -1.46 -7.55
N THR A 186 -0.43 -1.65 -8.52
CA THR A 186 0.87 -2.31 -8.29
C THR A 186 1.81 -1.53 -7.37
N SER A 187 1.52 -0.25 -7.10
CA SER A 187 2.14 0.54 -6.02
C SER A 187 1.92 -0.04 -4.62
N CYS A 188 0.90 -0.89 -4.39
CA CYS A 188 0.66 -1.57 -3.12
C CYS A 188 1.84 -2.45 -2.67
N LEU A 189 2.68 -2.93 -3.60
CA LEU A 189 3.92 -3.66 -3.30
C LEU A 189 4.91 -2.87 -2.42
N THR A 190 4.79 -1.54 -2.38
CA THR A 190 5.76 -0.64 -1.73
C THR A 190 5.13 0.42 -0.84
N MET A 191 3.93 0.91 -1.16
CA MET A 191 3.24 1.96 -0.42
C MET A 191 1.82 1.56 -0.06
N ALA A 192 1.35 1.96 1.13
CA ALA A 192 -0.05 1.75 1.51
C ALA A 192 -0.99 2.55 0.58
N PRO A 193 -2.03 1.91 0.00
CA PRO A 193 -3.07 2.60 -0.75
C PRO A 193 -3.92 3.50 0.15
N ARG A 194 -4.63 4.46 -0.45
CA ARG A 194 -5.63 5.28 0.25
C ARG A 194 -7.03 4.72 0.03
N PHE A 195 -7.86 4.78 1.07
CA PHE A 195 -9.28 4.39 1.02
C PHE A 195 -10.20 5.51 1.52
N ASP A 196 -9.68 6.73 1.59
CA ASP A 196 -10.25 7.87 2.32
C ASP A 196 -11.67 8.25 1.85
N SER A 197 -12.01 7.94 0.59
CA SER A 197 -13.33 8.19 -0.01
C SER A 197 -14.30 6.99 0.05
N ARG A 198 -13.83 5.78 0.38
CA ARG A 198 -14.60 4.52 0.27
C ARG A 198 -14.79 3.77 1.60
N CYS A 199 -14.07 4.13 2.65
CA CYS A 199 -14.22 3.54 4.00
C CYS A 199 -15.32 4.18 4.87
N SER A 200 -16.11 5.11 4.32
CA SER A 200 -17.21 5.79 5.03
C SER A 200 -18.47 4.91 5.17
N VAL A 201 -18.44 4.04 6.18
CA VAL A 201 -19.63 3.58 6.95
C VAL A 201 -20.67 2.74 6.18
N VAL A 202 -20.38 1.45 5.95
CA VAL A 202 -21.44 0.42 5.84
C VAL A 202 -21.84 -0.06 7.24
N ALA A 203 -22.27 0.89 8.07
CA ALA A 203 -22.71 0.65 9.44
C ALA A 203 -23.92 1.52 9.81
N THR A 204 -24.95 1.53 8.96
CA THR A 204 -26.26 2.09 9.30
C THR A 204 -27.42 1.14 8.95
N ARG A 205 -27.84 0.40 9.98
CA ARG A 205 -29.21 -0.06 10.28
C ARG A 205 -29.85 -1.13 9.38
N ARG A 206 -30.10 -2.30 9.98
CA ARG A 206 -31.19 -3.20 9.56
C ARG A 206 -32.55 -2.48 9.76
N PRO A 207 -33.55 -2.67 8.88
CA PRO A 207 -34.87 -2.10 9.08
C PRO A 207 -35.58 -2.77 10.27
N LEU A 208 -36.14 -1.97 11.18
CA LEU A 208 -37.01 -2.48 12.23
C LEU A 208 -38.41 -2.70 11.64
N ILE A 209 -38.85 -3.95 11.55
CA ILE A 209 -40.26 -4.30 11.38
C ILE A 209 -40.85 -4.57 12.78
N GLU A 210 -42.12 -4.22 12.92
CA GLU A 210 -42.90 -4.14 14.15
C GLU A 210 -42.90 -5.42 14.98
N ILE A 211 -42.67 -5.28 16.29
CA ILE A 211 -43.33 -6.12 17.30
C ILE A 211 -43.88 -5.18 18.37
N ASN A 212 -45.21 -5.09 18.43
CA ASN A 212 -45.93 -4.23 19.36
C ASN A 212 -46.88 -5.09 20.20
N THR A 213 -46.45 -5.53 21.38
CA THR A 213 -47.29 -6.25 22.36
C THR A 213 -47.02 -5.81 23.79
N LYS A 214 -47.71 -4.72 24.17
CA LYS A 214 -48.43 -4.48 25.45
C LYS A 214 -47.73 -4.57 26.82
N ASP A 215 -48.33 -3.78 27.73
CA ASP A 215 -48.24 -3.75 29.20
C ASP A 215 -46.89 -3.32 29.84
N GLY A 216 -46.82 -2.34 30.76
CA GLY A 216 -47.86 -1.41 31.20
C GLY A 216 -47.52 -0.59 32.46
N SER A 217 -47.16 0.70 32.29
CA SER A 217 -47.33 1.80 33.29
C SER A 217 -46.47 1.80 34.60
N PRO A 218 -46.45 2.88 35.43
CA PRO A 218 -46.10 4.27 35.05
C PRO A 218 -45.33 5.10 36.13
N LEU A 219 -45.08 6.39 35.84
CA LEU A 219 -44.73 7.51 36.76
C LEU A 219 -43.28 7.51 37.34
N LYS A 220 -42.64 8.66 37.65
CA LYS A 220 -43.14 10.04 37.87
C LYS A 220 -42.07 11.09 37.55
N SER A 221 -42.50 12.33 37.26
CA SER A 221 -41.64 13.49 36.91
C SER A 221 -41.90 14.72 37.80
N THR A 222 -40.85 15.49 38.08
CA THR A 222 -40.90 16.92 38.52
C THR A 222 -39.62 17.60 37.97
N LYS A 223 -39.60 18.67 37.14
CA LYS A 223 -40.19 20.04 37.22
C LYS A 223 -39.69 20.85 38.44
N GLU A 224 -39.33 22.15 38.39
CA GLU A 224 -38.94 23.16 37.34
C GLU A 224 -37.78 24.02 37.96
N GLY A 225 -37.15 25.08 37.39
CA GLY A 225 -37.31 25.81 36.13
C GLY A 225 -36.54 27.16 36.07
N VAL A 226 -36.84 27.95 35.02
CA VAL A 226 -36.80 29.44 34.91
C VAL A 226 -35.47 30.25 35.10
N LYS A 227 -34.89 30.65 33.95
CA LYS A 227 -34.37 31.98 33.50
C LYS A 227 -33.25 32.80 34.22
N LYS A 228 -32.21 33.09 33.40
CA LYS A 228 -31.63 34.41 32.99
C LYS A 228 -30.44 35.11 33.71
N SER A 229 -29.59 35.66 32.82
CA SER A 229 -28.79 36.92 32.81
C SER A 229 -27.46 37.10 33.59
N ASP A 230 -26.41 37.28 32.77
CA ASP A 230 -25.41 38.37 32.73
C ASP A 230 -24.36 38.62 33.84
N ASN A 231 -23.10 38.61 33.38
CA ASN A 231 -21.95 39.49 33.69
C ASN A 231 -21.69 39.95 35.15
N SER A 232 -20.56 39.52 35.72
CA SER A 232 -19.37 40.38 35.92
C SER A 232 -18.32 39.75 36.87
N ALA A 233 -17.07 40.20 36.72
CA ALA A 233 -15.98 40.06 37.69
C ALA A 233 -15.61 41.47 38.21
N PRO A 234 -14.64 41.71 39.11
CA PRO A 234 -13.72 40.78 39.82
C PRO A 234 -13.60 41.03 41.35
N GLY A 235 -12.79 40.23 42.06
CA GLY A 235 -12.39 40.54 43.46
C GLY A 235 -11.31 39.61 44.04
N ARG A 236 -10.21 40.17 44.58
CA ARG A 236 -9.11 39.45 45.27
C ARG A 236 -9.37 39.40 46.79
N GLY A 237 -8.91 38.35 47.49
CA GLY A 237 -8.97 38.31 48.98
C GLY A 237 -8.40 37.06 49.67
N THR A 238 -7.07 36.91 49.67
CA THR A 238 -6.24 36.31 50.76
C THR A 238 -6.76 35.15 51.64
N GLY A 239 -6.44 33.93 51.22
CA GLY A 239 -5.67 32.88 51.95
C GLY A 239 -5.78 32.61 53.46
N SER A 240 -5.99 31.33 53.79
CA SER A 240 -5.27 30.61 54.88
C SER A 240 -5.11 29.12 54.52
N ASN A 241 -4.12 28.44 55.13
CA ASN A 241 -3.57 27.16 54.65
C ASN A 241 -4.30 25.90 55.13
N SER A 242 -4.33 24.87 54.29
CA SER A 242 -4.16 23.48 54.75
C SER A 242 -3.34 22.68 53.74
N GLN A 243 -2.34 21.93 54.23
CA GLN A 243 -1.36 21.23 53.41
C GLN A 243 -1.90 19.87 52.92
N SER A 244 -1.66 19.53 51.66
CA SER A 244 -1.44 18.13 51.25
C SER A 244 -0.46 18.07 50.08
N THR A 245 0.28 16.97 49.99
CA THR A 245 1.56 16.90 49.29
C THR A 245 1.43 16.41 47.84
N ASN A 246 1.81 17.25 46.88
CA ASN A 246 2.05 16.81 45.50
C ASN A 246 3.38 16.03 45.41
N ARG A 247 3.31 14.79 44.90
CA ARG A 247 4.43 14.15 44.18
C ARG A 247 3.98 13.88 42.74
N PRO A 248 4.85 14.07 41.73
CA PRO A 248 4.45 13.88 40.33
C PRO A 248 4.26 12.40 40.01
N VAL A 249 3.19 12.07 39.29
CA VAL A 249 3.04 10.74 38.67
C VAL A 249 4.10 10.58 37.59
N THR A 250 4.87 9.50 37.70
CA THR A 250 5.98 9.18 36.81
C THR A 250 5.51 8.93 35.38
N SER A 251 6.29 9.45 34.42
CA SER A 251 6.11 9.23 32.99
C SER A 251 6.20 7.74 32.64
N VAL A 252 5.13 7.18 32.08
CA VAL A 252 5.16 5.88 31.41
C VAL A 252 5.96 6.03 30.10
N PRO A 253 6.90 5.12 29.77
CA PRO A 253 7.71 5.27 28.58
C PRO A 253 6.86 5.14 27.31
N SER A 254 6.91 6.13 26.43
CA SER A 254 6.39 6.02 25.07
C SER A 254 7.06 4.83 24.38
N ALA A 255 6.29 3.78 24.08
CA ALA A 255 6.76 2.66 23.28
C ALA A 255 7.28 3.22 21.95
N GLN A 256 8.59 3.07 21.72
CA GLN A 256 9.21 3.53 20.49
C GLN A 256 8.64 2.69 19.34
N LEU A 257 7.72 3.27 18.57
CA LEU A 257 7.62 2.89 17.16
C LEU A 257 8.99 3.18 16.57
N GLN A 258 9.78 2.12 16.38
CA GLN A 258 10.94 2.19 15.50
C GLN A 258 10.41 2.69 14.16
N LYS A 259 10.78 3.91 13.80
CA LYS A 259 10.52 4.43 12.45
C LYS A 259 11.05 3.38 11.48
N SER A 260 10.16 2.79 10.70
CA SER A 260 10.57 2.07 9.51
C SER A 260 11.44 3.02 8.71
N GLU A 261 12.70 2.67 8.51
CA GLU A 261 13.52 3.34 7.51
C GLU A 261 12.82 3.11 6.17
N GLU A 262 12.09 4.11 5.69
CA GLU A 262 11.71 4.19 4.28
C GLU A 262 12.98 3.88 3.48
N SER A 263 12.91 2.96 2.51
CA SER A 263 14.07 2.57 1.67
C SER A 263 14.84 3.83 1.27
N SER A 264 16.02 4.03 1.88
CA SER A 264 16.57 5.39 2.05
C SER A 264 16.86 6.09 0.72
N ASP A 265 17.08 5.30 -0.32
CA ASP A 265 17.33 5.70 -1.69
C ASP A 265 16.07 5.85 -2.58
N CYS A 266 14.87 5.39 -2.18
CA CYS A 266 13.66 5.31 -3.04
C CYS A 266 13.88 4.45 -4.30
N TYR A 267 14.49 3.26 -4.16
CA TYR A 267 14.76 2.35 -5.28
C TYR A 267 15.74 2.90 -6.33
N LEU A 268 16.49 3.97 -6.03
CA LEU A 268 17.49 4.51 -6.97
C LEU A 268 18.63 3.53 -7.26
N LYS A 269 19.06 2.71 -6.29
CA LYS A 269 20.06 1.65 -6.51
C LYS A 269 19.53 0.55 -7.43
N ASP A 270 18.28 0.14 -7.22
CA ASP A 270 17.64 -0.88 -8.06
C ASP A 270 17.48 -0.35 -9.49
N LEU A 271 16.98 0.89 -9.63
CA LEU A 271 16.86 1.55 -10.93
C LEU A 271 18.22 1.72 -11.61
N HIS A 272 19.25 2.13 -10.88
CA HIS A 272 20.61 2.27 -11.41
C HIS A 272 21.13 0.92 -11.91
N THR A 273 20.89 -0.17 -11.18
CA THR A 273 21.34 -1.51 -11.54
C THR A 273 20.63 -2.01 -12.81
N GLN A 274 19.30 -1.89 -12.86
CA GLN A 274 18.49 -2.26 -14.03
C GLN A 274 18.91 -1.49 -15.28
N ILE A 275 19.00 -0.15 -15.21
CA ILE A 275 19.40 0.69 -16.34
C ILE A 275 20.87 0.45 -16.72
N THR A 276 21.72 0.10 -15.75
CA THR A 276 23.12 -0.27 -16.04
C THR A 276 23.21 -1.57 -16.83
N SER A 277 22.47 -2.64 -16.47
CA SER A 277 22.51 -3.89 -17.26
C SER A 277 22.01 -3.65 -18.68
N VAL A 278 20.87 -2.96 -18.84
CA VAL A 278 20.35 -2.58 -20.16
C VAL A 278 21.37 -1.81 -20.97
N VAL A 279 21.99 -0.75 -20.42
CA VAL A 279 23.01 0.05 -21.13
C VAL A 279 24.25 -0.78 -21.49
N MET A 280 24.72 -1.67 -20.60
CA MET A 280 25.88 -2.53 -20.88
C MET A 280 25.57 -3.64 -21.88
N SER A 281 24.31 -4.05 -22.01
CA SER A 281 23.86 -5.01 -23.03
C SER A 281 23.94 -4.48 -24.46
N LYS A 282 24.20 -3.17 -24.62
CA LYS A 282 24.24 -2.44 -25.90
C LYS A 282 23.00 -2.65 -26.77
N PRO A 283 21.82 -2.13 -26.37
CA PRO A 283 20.55 -2.49 -26.98
C PRO A 283 20.41 -1.96 -28.42
N ASN A 284 21.17 -0.92 -28.79
CA ASN A 284 21.23 -0.37 -30.14
C ASN A 284 22.22 -1.11 -31.09
N GLU A 285 22.97 -2.11 -30.59
CA GLU A 285 23.90 -2.93 -31.39
C GLU A 285 23.39 -4.39 -31.56
N LYS A 286 22.11 -4.65 -31.24
CA LYS A 286 21.52 -5.99 -31.36
C LYS A 286 21.23 -6.32 -32.84
N PRO A 287 21.47 -7.57 -33.30
CA PRO A 287 21.34 -7.91 -34.73
C PRO A 287 19.88 -7.87 -35.22
N ASN A 288 18.93 -8.25 -34.37
CA ASN A 288 17.50 -8.22 -34.67
C ASN A 288 16.81 -7.34 -33.61
N ILE A 289 16.72 -6.03 -33.86
CA ILE A 289 15.99 -5.12 -32.97
C ILE A 289 14.48 -5.35 -33.14
N ASN A 290 13.78 -5.65 -32.06
CA ASN A 290 12.32 -5.75 -32.03
C ASN A 290 11.77 -5.01 -30.80
N GLU A 291 11.25 -3.80 -31.02
CA GLU A 291 10.62 -3.00 -29.95
C GLU A 291 9.20 -3.48 -29.63
N GLU A 292 8.49 -4.15 -30.54
CA GLU A 292 7.12 -4.67 -30.30
C GLU A 292 7.15 -5.79 -29.24
N GLU A 293 8.11 -6.71 -29.35
CA GLU A 293 8.42 -7.73 -28.33
C GLU A 293 8.93 -7.14 -26.99
N CYS A 294 9.21 -5.84 -26.95
CA CYS A 294 9.56 -5.13 -25.73
C CYS A 294 8.36 -4.46 -25.06
N GLU A 295 7.23 -4.26 -25.75
CA GLU A 295 6.09 -3.54 -25.19
C GLU A 295 5.42 -4.32 -24.06
N ASP A 296 5.15 -3.62 -22.96
CA ASP A 296 4.51 -4.15 -21.76
C ASP A 296 3.41 -3.19 -21.29
N PRO A 297 2.17 -3.33 -21.80
CA PRO A 297 1.04 -2.51 -21.40
C PRO A 297 0.64 -2.67 -19.91
N ALA A 298 1.05 -3.75 -19.25
CA ALA A 298 0.84 -3.88 -17.80
C ALA A 298 1.77 -2.95 -17.03
N GLY A 299 3.03 -2.82 -17.48
CA GLY A 299 4.06 -1.94 -16.91
C GLY A 299 3.82 -0.43 -17.01
N VAL A 300 2.73 0.03 -17.65
CA VAL A 300 2.37 1.45 -17.79
C VAL A 300 2.39 2.16 -16.41
N PRO A 301 3.09 3.31 -16.28
CA PRO A 301 3.24 4.01 -15.01
C PRO A 301 1.90 4.57 -14.54
N MET A 302 1.57 4.30 -13.28
CA MET A 302 0.33 4.74 -12.64
C MET A 302 0.20 6.27 -12.57
N ILE A 303 1.30 6.94 -12.23
CA ILE A 303 1.37 8.39 -12.01
C ILE A 303 2.67 8.94 -12.61
N TRP A 304 2.55 9.97 -13.44
CA TRP A 304 3.66 10.77 -13.95
C TRP A 304 3.37 12.28 -13.85
N VAL A 305 4.41 13.11 -13.98
CA VAL A 305 4.27 14.57 -14.04
C VAL A 305 3.82 14.97 -15.44
N SER A 306 2.59 15.45 -15.54
CA SER A 306 1.94 15.86 -16.79
C SER A 306 2.28 17.30 -17.19
N LYS A 307 2.49 18.18 -16.20
CA LYS A 307 2.90 19.60 -16.36
C LYS A 307 3.80 20.05 -15.22
N TRP A 308 4.63 21.08 -15.42
CA TRP A 308 5.49 21.65 -14.38
C TRP A 308 5.81 23.12 -14.66
N VAL A 309 6.07 23.89 -13.59
CA VAL A 309 6.44 25.32 -13.63
C VAL A 309 7.56 25.55 -12.63
N ASP A 310 8.76 25.80 -13.14
CA ASP A 310 9.92 26.11 -12.30
C ASP A 310 9.91 27.59 -11.87
N TYR A 311 9.61 27.82 -10.60
CA TYR A 311 9.71 29.12 -9.93
C TYR A 311 10.68 28.99 -8.72
N SER A 312 11.76 28.21 -8.87
CA SER A 312 12.73 27.92 -7.80
C SER A 312 13.56 29.12 -7.37
N ASP A 313 13.62 30.19 -8.18
CA ASP A 313 14.27 31.47 -7.84
C ASP A 313 13.60 32.16 -6.64
N LYS A 314 12.29 31.96 -6.42
CA LYS A 314 11.54 32.56 -5.30
C LYS A 314 10.82 31.58 -4.40
N TYR A 315 10.18 30.56 -4.95
CA TYR A 315 9.18 29.76 -4.23
C TYR A 315 9.44 28.26 -4.27
N GLY A 316 9.75 27.71 -5.43
CA GLY A 316 9.91 26.27 -5.66
C GLY A 316 9.34 25.82 -7.00
N LEU A 317 9.20 24.50 -7.17
CA LEU A 317 8.68 23.88 -8.38
C LEU A 317 7.23 23.44 -8.18
N GLY A 318 6.33 24.00 -8.98
CA GLY A 318 4.96 23.51 -9.13
C GLY A 318 4.88 22.42 -10.18
N TYR A 319 4.02 21.43 -9.98
CA TYR A 319 3.79 20.31 -10.89
C TYR A 319 2.34 19.83 -10.85
N GLN A 320 1.84 19.36 -11.98
CA GLN A 320 0.57 18.66 -12.11
C GLN A 320 0.87 17.21 -12.50
N LEU A 321 0.17 16.27 -11.87
CA LEU A 321 0.27 14.85 -12.18
C LEU A 321 -0.75 14.46 -13.27
N CYS A 322 -0.72 13.22 -13.74
CA CYS A 322 -1.64 12.75 -14.79
C CYS A 322 -3.09 12.56 -14.32
N ASP A 323 -3.31 12.36 -13.02
CA ASP A 323 -4.61 12.35 -12.35
C ASP A 323 -5.18 13.75 -12.06
N ASP A 324 -4.56 14.80 -12.61
CA ASP A 324 -4.87 16.22 -12.41
C ASP A 324 -4.66 16.75 -10.97
N SER A 325 -4.14 15.93 -10.05
CA SER A 325 -3.65 16.40 -8.76
C SER A 325 -2.44 17.33 -8.93
N ILE A 326 -2.27 18.28 -8.01
CA ILE A 326 -1.32 19.38 -8.15
C ILE A 326 -0.44 19.46 -6.93
N GLY A 327 0.87 19.44 -7.13
CA GLY A 327 1.86 19.55 -6.06
C GLY A 327 2.76 20.76 -6.22
N VAL A 328 3.28 21.26 -5.10
CA VAL A 328 4.38 22.22 -5.03
C VAL A 328 5.44 21.66 -4.09
N ARG A 329 6.69 21.64 -4.54
CA ARG A 329 7.87 21.41 -3.69
C ARG A 329 8.54 22.76 -3.46
N PHE A 330 8.41 23.28 -2.26
CA PHE A 330 8.94 24.59 -1.88
C PHE A 330 10.46 24.54 -1.64
N ASN A 331 11.11 25.70 -1.70
CA ASN A 331 12.54 25.86 -1.44
C ASN A 331 12.95 25.50 0.02
N ASP A 332 12.00 25.49 0.96
CA ASP A 332 12.21 25.04 2.35
C ASP A 332 12.13 23.50 2.51
N PHE A 333 12.10 22.75 1.41
CA PHE A 333 11.95 21.29 1.28
C PHE A 333 10.59 20.71 1.70
N THR A 334 9.66 21.56 2.17
CA THR A 334 8.27 21.16 2.42
C THR A 334 7.52 20.98 1.10
N LYS A 335 6.42 20.23 1.14
CA LYS A 335 5.59 19.93 -0.02
C LYS A 335 4.14 20.17 0.33
N LEU A 336 3.36 20.63 -0.63
CA LEU A 336 1.91 20.76 -0.50
C LEU A 336 1.27 20.20 -1.76
N LEU A 337 0.35 19.27 -1.59
CA LEU A 337 -0.41 18.65 -2.67
C LEU A 337 -1.89 19.01 -2.51
N LEU A 338 -2.57 19.21 -3.62
CA LEU A 338 -4.03 19.26 -3.78
C LEU A 338 -4.44 17.98 -4.51
N LEU A 339 -5.35 17.20 -3.94
CA LEU A 339 -5.85 15.98 -4.57
C LEU A 339 -6.73 16.32 -5.79
N ALA A 340 -7.00 15.31 -6.62
CA ALA A 340 -7.80 15.46 -7.85
C ALA A 340 -9.25 15.96 -7.59
N ASP A 341 -9.79 15.73 -6.38
CA ASP A 341 -11.08 16.27 -5.93
C ASP A 341 -11.11 17.81 -5.87
N GLY A 342 -9.95 18.48 -5.87
CA GLY A 342 -9.83 19.93 -5.79
C GLY A 342 -10.19 20.54 -4.42
N GLU A 343 -10.47 19.71 -3.41
CA GLU A 343 -10.86 20.11 -2.05
C GLU A 343 -9.84 19.68 -0.99
N ASN A 344 -9.27 18.48 -1.06
CA ASN A 344 -8.36 17.95 -0.04
C ASN A 344 -6.91 18.35 -0.31
N ILE A 345 -6.20 18.80 0.74
CA ILE A 345 -4.78 19.15 0.67
C ILE A 345 -3.95 18.31 1.64
N HIS A 346 -2.76 17.91 1.17
CA HIS A 346 -1.81 17.12 1.93
C HIS A 346 -0.50 17.89 2.05
N TYR A 347 -0.16 18.32 3.27
CA TYR A 347 1.06 19.05 3.59
C TYR A 347 2.11 18.10 4.17
N ILE A 348 3.33 18.17 3.65
CA ILE A 348 4.45 17.32 4.07
C ILE A 348 5.60 18.23 4.50
N GLU A 349 5.99 18.13 5.76
CA GLU A 349 7.11 18.87 6.32
C GLU A 349 8.47 18.39 5.79
N ARG A 350 9.52 19.18 6.06
CA ARG A 350 10.93 18.78 5.81
C ARG A 350 11.32 17.51 6.60
N SER A 351 10.71 17.31 7.77
CA SER A 351 10.85 16.15 8.66
C SER A 351 10.25 14.85 8.10
N GLY A 352 9.42 14.96 7.04
CA GLY A 352 8.57 13.87 6.56
C GLY A 352 7.22 13.76 7.28
N THR A 353 6.96 14.56 8.32
CA THR A 353 5.65 14.59 8.99
C THR A 353 4.56 15.04 8.02
N GLU A 354 3.47 14.28 7.97
CA GLU A 354 2.34 14.49 7.07
C GLU A 354 1.12 15.06 7.80
N HIS A 355 0.45 16.03 7.18
CA HIS A 355 -0.74 16.70 7.70
C HIS A 355 -1.82 16.76 6.62
N TYR A 356 -3.03 16.36 6.99
CA TYR A 356 -4.18 16.26 6.08
C TYR A 356 -5.21 17.33 6.43
N HIS A 357 -5.57 18.16 5.45
CA HIS A 357 -6.48 19.30 5.62
C HIS A 357 -7.40 19.44 4.40
N GLN A 358 -8.36 20.36 4.47
CA GLN A 358 -9.17 20.76 3.31
C GLN A 358 -8.80 22.18 2.89
N LEU A 359 -8.99 22.51 1.61
CA LEU A 359 -8.78 23.84 1.03
C LEU A 359 -9.73 24.91 1.62
N LYS A 360 -10.79 24.47 2.31
CA LYS A 360 -11.72 25.27 3.12
C LYS A 360 -11.26 25.43 4.58
N THR A 361 -10.52 24.45 5.12
CA THR A 361 -10.22 24.31 6.55
C THR A 361 -8.78 23.82 6.75
N TYR A 362 -7.85 24.74 7.00
CA TYR A 362 -6.44 24.46 7.23
C TYR A 362 -5.79 25.51 8.16
N PRO A 363 -4.64 25.21 8.82
CA PRO A 363 -3.97 26.15 9.72
C PRO A 363 -3.51 27.44 9.03
N SER A 364 -3.70 28.59 9.69
CA SER A 364 -3.35 29.91 9.15
C SER A 364 -1.88 30.07 8.75
N THR A 365 -0.98 29.27 9.34
CA THR A 365 0.44 29.16 8.97
C THR A 365 0.66 28.73 7.52
N LEU A 366 -0.27 27.99 6.91
CA LEU A 366 -0.18 27.53 5.52
C LEU A 366 -0.74 28.53 4.50
N ASN A 367 -1.35 29.65 4.91
CA ASN A 367 -2.01 30.61 4.01
C ASN A 367 -1.16 31.02 2.81
N LYS A 368 0.14 31.34 3.02
CA LYS A 368 1.07 31.71 1.94
C LYS A 368 1.31 30.54 0.95
N LYS A 369 1.47 29.32 1.47
CA LYS A 369 1.73 28.10 0.66
C LYS A 369 0.48 27.69 -0.12
N VAL A 370 -0.70 27.74 0.49
CA VAL A 370 -1.99 27.48 -0.19
C VAL A 370 -2.27 28.54 -1.28
N THR A 371 -1.91 29.79 -1.04
CA THR A 371 -2.03 30.86 -2.05
C THR A 371 -1.13 30.59 -3.26
N LEU A 372 0.15 30.23 -3.03
CA LEU A 372 1.08 29.85 -4.11
C LEU A 372 0.60 28.60 -4.86
N LEU A 373 0.08 27.58 -4.16
CA LEU A 373 -0.52 26.39 -4.78
C LEU A 373 -1.67 26.75 -5.74
N ARG A 374 -2.54 27.70 -5.37
CA ARG A 374 -3.60 28.20 -6.25
C ARG A 374 -3.04 28.92 -7.48
N TYR A 375 -2.00 29.73 -7.34
CA TYR A 375 -1.34 30.37 -8.50
C TYR A 375 -0.72 29.34 -9.46
N PHE A 376 0.02 28.36 -8.94
CA PHE A 376 0.57 27.27 -9.76
C PHE A 376 -0.55 26.47 -10.46
N ARG A 377 -1.64 26.15 -9.75
CA ARG A 377 -2.82 25.47 -10.33
C ARG A 377 -3.40 26.24 -11.52
N ASN A 378 -3.73 27.52 -11.32
CA ASN A 378 -4.39 28.31 -12.36
C ASN A 378 -3.47 28.48 -13.57
N TYR A 379 -2.19 28.80 -13.35
CA TYR A 379 -1.21 28.92 -14.43
C TYR A 379 -1.06 27.62 -15.23
N MET A 380 -0.91 26.47 -14.57
CA MET A 380 -0.76 25.18 -15.27
C MET A 380 -2.02 24.78 -16.04
N ASN A 381 -3.21 25.12 -15.54
CA ASN A 381 -4.47 24.85 -16.24
C ASN A 381 -4.69 25.77 -17.45
N GLU A 382 -4.33 27.06 -17.34
CA GLU A 382 -4.53 28.05 -18.39
C GLU A 382 -3.45 28.05 -19.48
N ARG A 383 -2.19 27.71 -19.14
CA ARG A 383 -1.01 27.99 -19.98
C ARG A 383 -0.27 26.77 -20.49
N LEU A 384 -0.50 25.59 -19.93
CA LEU A 384 0.28 24.39 -20.23
C LEU A 384 -0.59 23.21 -20.71
N LEU A 385 -0.14 22.57 -21.79
CA LEU A 385 -0.74 21.33 -22.32
C LEU A 385 -0.41 20.13 -21.42
N LYS A 386 -1.37 19.23 -21.22
CA LYS A 386 -1.20 18.00 -20.42
C LYS A 386 -0.44 16.94 -21.23
N ALA A 387 0.74 16.52 -20.77
CA ALA A 387 1.49 15.45 -21.43
C ALA A 387 0.76 14.10 -21.31
N ALA A 388 0.66 13.37 -22.43
CA ALA A 388 -0.04 12.08 -22.56
C ALA A 388 -1.54 12.11 -22.18
N ALA A 389 -2.24 13.20 -22.53
CA ALA A 389 -3.65 13.41 -22.20
C ALA A 389 -4.65 12.37 -22.75
N ALA A 390 -4.25 11.54 -23.72
CA ALA A 390 -5.10 10.50 -24.32
C ALA A 390 -5.13 9.19 -23.50
N MET A 391 -4.32 9.06 -22.44
CA MET A 391 -4.32 7.88 -21.58
C MET A 391 -5.44 7.97 -20.54
N CYS A 392 -6.36 7.00 -20.55
CA CYS A 392 -7.33 6.82 -19.48
C CYS A 392 -6.67 6.14 -18.27
N PRO A 393 -6.87 6.64 -17.04
CA PRO A 393 -6.52 5.91 -15.82
C PRO A 393 -7.21 4.53 -15.80
N ARG A 394 -6.53 3.50 -15.29
CA ARG A 394 -7.12 2.16 -15.14
C ARG A 394 -7.98 2.13 -13.88
N GLU A 395 -8.98 1.24 -13.86
CA GLU A 395 -9.84 1.09 -12.68
C GLU A 395 -9.02 0.60 -11.46
N GLY A 396 -9.16 1.30 -10.33
CA GLY A 396 -8.38 1.09 -9.11
C GLY A 396 -7.11 1.94 -8.99
N ASP A 397 -6.74 2.72 -10.02
CA ASP A 397 -5.59 3.64 -9.97
C ASP A 397 -5.81 4.76 -8.94
N ASP A 398 -7.07 5.10 -8.63
CA ASP A 398 -7.49 6.08 -7.61
C ASP A 398 -7.15 5.66 -6.17
N LEU A 399 -6.96 4.35 -5.93
CA LEU A 399 -6.51 3.83 -4.64
C LEU A 399 -5.01 4.06 -4.41
N ALA A 400 -4.24 4.41 -5.45
CA ALA A 400 -2.82 4.65 -5.33
C ALA A 400 -2.54 5.90 -4.49
N ARG A 401 -1.63 5.80 -3.53
CA ARG A 401 -1.19 6.95 -2.74
C ARG A 401 -0.42 7.92 -3.64
N ILE A 402 -1.10 9.01 -4.04
CA ILE A 402 -0.53 10.08 -4.88
C ILE A 402 0.90 10.44 -4.39
N PRO A 403 1.93 10.20 -5.23
CA PRO A 403 3.31 10.45 -4.86
C PRO A 403 3.60 11.95 -4.84
N SER A 404 4.49 12.38 -3.95
CA SER A 404 5.02 13.74 -3.98
C SER A 404 6.37 13.79 -4.70
N LEU A 405 6.75 14.96 -5.20
CA LEU A 405 8.07 15.17 -5.75
C LEU A 405 9.13 15.15 -4.63
N ARG A 406 9.91 14.06 -4.56
CA ARG A 406 10.98 13.89 -3.56
C ARG A 406 12.14 14.85 -3.86
N THR A 407 12.61 14.86 -5.10
CA THR A 407 13.62 15.82 -5.58
C THR A 407 13.52 16.09 -7.07
N TYR A 408 14.12 17.20 -7.50
CA TYR A 408 14.30 17.55 -8.91
C TYR A 408 15.61 18.32 -9.08
N PHE A 409 16.11 18.34 -10.31
CA PHE A 409 17.14 19.29 -10.75
C PHE A 409 17.05 19.46 -12.28
N ARG A 410 17.68 20.53 -12.80
CA ARG A 410 17.83 20.76 -14.23
C ARG A 410 19.27 20.57 -14.68
N THR A 411 19.42 20.23 -15.96
CA THR A 411 20.67 20.33 -16.72
C THR A 411 20.47 21.34 -17.85
N ARG A 412 21.42 21.42 -18.80
CA ARG A 412 21.23 22.20 -20.03
C ARG A 412 20.21 21.57 -20.99
N SER A 413 20.04 20.24 -20.96
CA SER A 413 19.23 19.50 -21.94
C SER A 413 17.92 18.91 -21.39
N ALA A 414 17.77 18.79 -20.07
CA ALA A 414 16.59 18.15 -19.47
C ALA A 414 16.26 18.65 -18.05
N ILE A 415 15.01 18.41 -17.63
CA ILE A 415 14.60 18.42 -16.22
C ILE A 415 14.41 16.98 -15.73
N ILE A 416 14.93 16.69 -14.54
CA ILE A 416 14.87 15.39 -13.89
C ILE A 416 13.95 15.52 -12.67
N LEU A 417 12.95 14.65 -12.59
CA LEU A 417 11.84 14.68 -11.61
C LEU A 417 11.76 13.31 -10.92
N HIS A 418 12.04 13.25 -9.62
CA HIS A 418 12.02 11.99 -8.85
C HIS A 418 10.89 12.01 -7.82
N LEU A 419 9.91 11.12 -8.02
CA LEU A 419 8.71 10.97 -7.19
C LEU A 419 8.95 10.02 -6.00
N THR A 420 8.18 10.16 -4.91
CA THR A 420 8.33 9.33 -3.70
C THR A 420 8.01 7.85 -3.90
N ASN A 421 7.30 7.48 -4.97
CA ASN A 421 7.06 6.07 -5.33
C ASN A 421 8.25 5.42 -6.09
N GLY A 422 9.39 6.12 -6.22
CA GLY A 422 10.57 5.66 -6.95
C GLY A 422 10.52 5.92 -8.46
N THR A 423 9.42 6.48 -8.99
CA THR A 423 9.32 6.83 -10.41
C THR A 423 10.26 8.00 -10.72
N LEU A 424 11.11 7.83 -11.73
CA LEU A 424 12.02 8.86 -12.21
C LEU A 424 11.62 9.29 -13.63
N GLN A 425 11.22 10.54 -13.78
CA GLN A 425 10.87 11.12 -15.08
C GLN A 425 11.96 12.10 -15.53
N ILE A 426 12.33 12.03 -16.80
CA ILE A 426 13.24 12.96 -17.46
C ILE A 426 12.52 13.53 -18.68
N ASN A 427 12.37 14.85 -18.73
CA ASN A 427 11.80 15.56 -19.88
C ASN A 427 12.93 16.32 -20.57
N PHE A 428 13.20 15.99 -21.83
CA PHE A 428 14.20 16.65 -22.66
C PHE A 428 13.61 17.94 -23.25
N PHE A 429 14.42 18.99 -23.34
CA PHE A 429 13.94 20.33 -23.73
C PHE A 429 13.92 20.53 -25.24
N GLU A 430 14.91 19.99 -25.95
CA GLU A 430 15.21 20.25 -27.36
C GLU A 430 14.19 19.61 -28.32
N ASP A 431 13.87 18.33 -28.09
CA ASP A 431 12.99 17.49 -28.90
C ASP A 431 11.60 17.24 -28.25
N HIS A 432 11.41 17.77 -27.04
CA HIS A 432 10.25 17.52 -26.17
C HIS A 432 9.98 16.05 -25.80
N THR A 433 10.91 15.13 -26.08
CA THR A 433 10.80 13.71 -25.71
C THR A 433 10.88 13.51 -24.20
N LYS A 434 10.35 12.39 -23.69
CA LYS A 434 10.29 12.11 -22.25
C LYS A 434 10.50 10.62 -21.98
N ILE A 435 11.23 10.31 -20.92
CA ILE A 435 11.28 8.96 -20.35
C ILE A 435 10.72 8.96 -18.94
N ILE A 436 9.89 7.97 -18.61
CA ILE A 436 9.35 7.73 -17.27
C ILE A 436 9.80 6.32 -16.87
N LEU A 437 10.68 6.24 -15.88
CA LEU A 437 11.30 5.02 -15.40
C LEU A 437 10.61 4.53 -14.13
N CYS A 438 10.13 3.29 -14.14
CA CYS A 438 9.52 2.64 -12.98
C CYS A 438 10.37 1.44 -12.53
N PRO A 439 11.17 1.55 -11.44
CA PRO A 439 12.04 0.45 -11.00
C PRO A 439 11.27 -0.77 -10.51
N LEU A 440 10.04 -0.58 -10.04
CA LEU A 440 9.21 -1.66 -9.50
C LEU A 440 8.68 -2.59 -10.60
N MET A 441 8.33 -2.02 -11.76
CA MET A 441 7.89 -2.76 -12.95
C MET A 441 9.06 -3.19 -13.85
N GLY A 442 10.27 -2.70 -13.57
CA GLY A 442 11.43 -2.89 -14.45
C GLY A 442 11.14 -2.37 -15.85
N ALA A 443 10.51 -1.20 -15.96
CA ALA A 443 9.97 -0.67 -17.22
C ALA A 443 10.38 0.80 -17.46
N VAL A 444 10.52 1.14 -18.74
CA VAL A 444 10.65 2.51 -19.24
C VAL A 444 9.45 2.84 -20.12
N THR A 445 8.78 3.94 -19.84
CA THR A 445 7.85 4.54 -20.81
C THR A 445 8.58 5.61 -21.58
N TYR A 446 8.52 5.52 -22.90
CA TYR A 446 9.05 6.51 -23.81
C TYR A 446 7.90 7.30 -24.45
N ILE A 447 8.00 8.63 -24.40
CA ILE A 447 7.14 9.56 -25.12
C ILE A 447 8.01 10.23 -26.17
N ASP A 448 7.77 9.89 -27.43
CA ASP A 448 8.54 10.41 -28.58
C ASP A 448 8.07 11.81 -29.02
N GLU A 449 8.73 12.36 -30.05
CA GLU A 449 8.42 13.67 -30.64
C GLU A 449 6.99 13.75 -31.19
N LYS A 450 6.47 12.62 -31.71
CA LYS A 450 5.10 12.46 -32.21
C LYS A 450 4.07 12.32 -31.08
N LYS A 451 4.53 12.29 -29.82
CA LYS A 451 3.75 12.08 -28.59
C LYS A 451 3.17 10.67 -28.47
N ASN A 452 3.70 9.70 -29.21
CA ASN A 452 3.37 8.29 -29.00
C ASN A 452 3.86 7.88 -27.61
N PHE A 453 3.01 7.22 -26.85
CA PHE A 453 3.30 6.77 -25.49
C PHE A 453 3.47 5.24 -25.53
N ARG A 454 4.70 4.75 -25.37
CA ARG A 454 5.03 3.32 -25.42
C ARG A 454 5.72 2.91 -24.13
N THR A 455 5.24 1.86 -23.48
CA THR A 455 5.88 1.31 -22.27
C THR A 455 6.59 0.01 -22.61
N LEU A 456 7.89 -0.05 -22.31
CA LEU A 456 8.82 -1.09 -22.71
C LEU A 456 9.46 -1.71 -21.47
N LYS A 457 9.53 -3.04 -21.41
CA LYS A 457 10.17 -3.77 -20.30
C LYS A 457 11.69 -3.73 -20.45
N LEU A 458 12.42 -3.30 -19.42
CA LEU A 458 13.88 -3.16 -19.43
C LEU A 458 14.58 -4.49 -19.75
N ALA A 459 14.11 -5.59 -19.16
CA ALA A 459 14.64 -6.93 -19.44
C ALA A 459 14.37 -7.39 -20.90
N SER A 460 13.27 -6.92 -21.52
CA SER A 460 13.02 -7.18 -22.95
C SER A 460 13.96 -6.35 -23.83
N ILE A 461 14.21 -5.08 -23.50
CA ILE A 461 15.19 -4.23 -24.22
C ILE A 461 16.61 -4.85 -24.17
N GLU A 462 17.01 -5.44 -23.04
CA GLU A 462 18.29 -6.15 -22.91
C GLU A 462 18.37 -7.37 -23.85
N LYS A 463 17.24 -8.05 -24.09
CA LYS A 463 17.14 -9.24 -24.96
C LYS A 463 17.01 -8.89 -26.45
N TYR A 464 16.06 -8.02 -26.79
CA TYR A 464 15.62 -7.74 -28.16
C TYR A 464 16.09 -6.38 -28.69
N GLY A 465 16.77 -5.57 -27.88
CA GLY A 465 17.29 -4.26 -28.28
C GLY A 465 16.25 -3.14 -28.30
N CYS A 466 16.71 -1.96 -28.72
CA CYS A 466 15.86 -0.79 -28.97
C CYS A 466 16.54 0.18 -29.94
N THR A 467 15.77 1.16 -30.41
CA THR A 467 16.27 2.29 -31.18
C THR A 467 17.46 2.99 -30.52
N GLU A 468 18.40 3.49 -31.33
CA GLU A 468 19.56 4.26 -30.87
C GLU A 468 19.14 5.49 -30.04
N ASP A 469 18.05 6.13 -30.46
CA ASP A 469 17.41 7.27 -29.82
C ASP A 469 17.00 6.97 -28.36
N LEU A 470 16.31 5.86 -28.12
CA LEU A 470 15.98 5.39 -26.76
C LEU A 470 17.24 4.94 -26.00
N ALA A 471 18.18 4.25 -26.65
CA ALA A 471 19.42 3.81 -26.02
C ALA A 471 20.27 5.00 -25.51
N ASN A 472 20.32 6.10 -26.26
CA ASN A 472 20.98 7.34 -25.86
C ASN A 472 20.30 7.98 -24.65
N ARG A 473 18.95 7.98 -24.60
CA ARG A 473 18.19 8.49 -23.43
C ARG A 473 18.37 7.60 -22.20
N LEU A 474 18.47 6.28 -22.36
CA LEU A 474 18.79 5.35 -21.26
C LEU A 474 20.24 5.54 -20.75
N ARG A 475 21.21 5.75 -21.65
CA ARG A 475 22.59 6.15 -21.29
C ARG A 475 22.61 7.44 -20.47
N TYR A 476 21.86 8.46 -20.90
CA TYR A 476 21.70 9.72 -20.16
C TYR A 476 21.05 9.51 -18.79
N ALA A 477 19.96 8.72 -18.73
CA ALA A 477 19.24 8.43 -17.50
C ALA A 477 20.12 7.76 -16.45
N ARG A 478 20.93 6.76 -16.83
CA ARG A 478 21.90 6.11 -15.95
C ARG A 478 22.78 7.13 -15.22
N ASN A 479 23.33 8.08 -15.97
CA ASN A 479 24.20 9.12 -15.44
C ASN A 479 23.44 10.10 -14.52
N MET A 480 22.16 10.38 -14.80
CA MET A 480 21.31 11.21 -13.93
C MET A 480 20.92 10.48 -12.63
N ILE A 481 20.64 9.18 -12.69
CA ILE A 481 20.38 8.33 -11.51
C ILE A 481 21.63 8.30 -10.62
N HIS A 482 22.81 8.06 -11.21
CA HIS A 482 24.08 8.08 -10.48
C HIS A 482 24.31 9.42 -9.76
N LYS A 483 24.04 10.55 -10.43
CA LYS A 483 24.10 11.88 -9.82
C LYS A 483 23.13 12.02 -8.63
N LEU A 484 21.88 11.56 -8.77
CA LEU A 484 20.89 11.56 -7.68
C LEU A 484 21.31 10.71 -6.47
N MET A 485 22.02 9.60 -6.70
CA MET A 485 22.55 8.75 -5.63
C MET A 485 23.66 9.47 -4.87
N ILE A 486 24.63 10.09 -5.56
CA ILE A 486 25.72 10.84 -4.92
C ILE A 486 25.17 12.04 -4.12
N THR A 487 24.24 12.81 -4.69
CA THR A 487 23.64 13.98 -3.99
C THR A 487 22.72 13.59 -2.82
N LYS A 488 22.49 12.30 -2.56
CA LYS A 488 21.82 11.81 -1.34
C LYS A 488 22.79 11.39 -0.23
N SER A 489 24.08 11.24 -0.53
CA SER A 489 25.13 10.84 0.43
C SER A 489 25.84 12.05 1.06
N SER A 490 25.20 13.22 1.00
CA SER A 490 25.67 14.52 1.52
C SER A 490 24.48 15.27 2.11
#